data_AF-A0A0M9ZQE9-F1
#
_entry.id   AF-A0A0M9ZQE9-F1
#
_cell.length_a   1.000
_cell.length_b   1.000
_cell.length_c   1.000
_cell.angle_alpha   90.00
_cell.angle_beta   90.00
_cell.angle_gamma   90.00
#
_symmetry.space_group_name_H-M   'P 1'
#
loop_
_entity.id
_entity.type
_entity.pdbx_description
1 polymer ?
#
loop_
_entity_poly.entity_id
_entity_poly.type
_entity_poly.pdbx_seq_one_letter_code
_entity_poly.pdbx_strand_id
1 'polypeptide(L)' 'MPGTPLDLGLVLGPLRRGPGDPTFRATPDGSVWRTCRTPAGPGTLRVALRDGAVRG' A
#
# COMPACT_ATOMS: atom_id res chain seq x y z
N MET A 1 -11.44 -8.71 16.47
CA MET A 1 -11.32 -8.42 15.03
C MET A 1 -11.46 -6.92 14.86
N PRO A 2 -10.59 -6.20 14.12
CA PRO A 2 -10.84 -4.77 13.90
C PRO A 2 -12.17 -4.67 13.16
N GLY A 3 -13.15 -4.02 13.79
CA GLY A 3 -14.58 -4.15 13.49
C GLY A 3 -15.08 -3.38 12.27
N THR A 4 -14.18 -2.85 11.44
CA THR A 4 -14.52 -2.06 10.25
C THR A 4 -13.75 -2.56 9.03
N PRO A 5 -14.38 -2.54 7.83
CA PRO A 5 -13.68 -2.79 6.57
C PRO A 5 -12.48 -1.85 6.43
N LEU A 6 -11.29 -2.41 6.22
CA LEU A 6 -10.08 -1.62 6.02
C LEU A 6 -10.04 -1.11 4.58
N ASP A 7 -9.92 0.20 4.41
CA ASP A 7 -9.66 0.82 3.11
C ASP A 7 -8.17 1.18 3.00
N LEU A 8 -7.43 0.41 2.19
CA LEU A 8 -6.00 0.65 1.96
C LEU A 8 -5.73 1.99 1.26
N GLY A 9 -6.66 2.48 0.44
CA GLY A 9 -6.54 3.78 -0.21
C GLY A 9 -6.62 4.93 0.79
N LEU A 10 -7.56 4.87 1.73
CA LEU A 10 -7.67 5.85 2.81
C LEU A 10 -6.45 5.80 3.75
N VAL A 11 -5.98 4.59 4.09
CA VAL A 11 -4.89 4.42 5.07
C VAL A 11 -3.52 4.77 4.48
N LEU A 12 -3.25 4.36 3.24
CA LEU A 12 -1.94 4.55 2.61
C LEU A 12 -1.87 5.81 1.75
N GLY A 13 -3.01 6.40 1.38
CA GLY A 13 -3.10 7.64 0.60
C GLY A 13 -2.22 8.79 1.11
N PRO A 14 -2.14 9.05 2.43
CA PRO A 14 -1.26 10.08 2.99
C PRO A 14 0.24 9.89 2.71
N LEU A 15 0.68 8.68 2.32
CA LEU A 15 2.09 8.41 1.97
C LEU A 15 2.47 8.86 0.56
N ARG A 16 1.48 9.19 -0.29
CA ARG A 16 1.69 9.63 -1.67
C ARG A 16 2.14 11.10 -1.71
N ARG A 17 3.20 11.40 -2.47
CA ARG A 17 3.75 12.76 -2.61
C ARG A 17 3.07 13.60 -3.70
N GLY A 18 1.77 13.41 -3.86
CA GLY A 18 0.94 14.15 -4.81
C GLY A 18 0.53 13.36 -6.08
N PRO A 19 -0.28 13.98 -6.95
CA PRO A 19 -0.72 13.39 -8.20
C PRO A 19 0.48 12.95 -9.05
N GLY A 20 0.42 11.74 -9.62
CA GLY A 20 1.49 11.19 -10.46
C GLY A 20 2.74 10.67 -9.74
N ASP A 21 2.79 10.60 -8.41
CA ASP A 21 3.92 10.03 -7.65
C ASP A 21 4.37 8.67 -8.23
N PRO A 22 5.55 8.56 -8.85
CA PRO A 22 6.01 7.31 -9.47
C PRO A 22 6.39 6.26 -8.43
N THR A 23 6.54 6.67 -7.17
CA THR A 23 6.86 5.79 -6.04
C THR A 23 5.63 5.21 -5.36
N PHE A 24 4.43 5.50 -5.86
CA PHE A 24 3.17 5.05 -5.28
C PHE A 24 2.14 4.72 -6.37
N ARG A 25 1.54 3.52 -6.34
CA ARG A 25 0.50 3.12 -7.30
C ARG A 25 -0.57 2.26 -6.63
N ALA A 26 -1.81 2.76 -6.59
CA ALA A 26 -2.98 1.94 -6.32
C ALA A 26 -3.37 1.14 -7.57
N THR A 27 -3.72 -0.14 -7.42
CA THR A 27 -4.15 -1.01 -8.52
C THR A 27 -5.64 -1.39 -8.39
N PRO A 28 -6.30 -1.79 -9.49
CA PRO A 28 -7.74 -2.09 -9.48
C PRO A 28 -8.15 -3.23 -8.54
N ASP A 29 -7.21 -4.11 -8.18
CA ASP A 29 -7.42 -5.19 -7.20
C ASP A 29 -7.36 -4.71 -5.73
N GLY A 30 -7.31 -3.40 -5.50
CA GLY A 30 -7.22 -2.78 -4.18
C GLY A 30 -5.83 -2.85 -3.55
N SER A 31 -4.82 -3.41 -4.24
CA SER A 31 -3.44 -3.38 -3.75
C SER A 31 -2.82 -1.99 -3.90
N VAL A 32 -1.82 -1.69 -3.08
CA VAL A 32 -0.99 -0.49 -3.18
C VAL A 32 0.47 -0.90 -3.31
N TRP A 33 1.10 -0.44 -4.39
CA TRP A 33 2.54 -0.54 -4.60
C TRP A 33 3.22 0.74 -4.14
N ARG A 34 4.35 0.59 -3.44
CA ARG A 34 5.23 1.72 -3.12
C ARG A 34 6.69 1.34 -3.06
N THR A 35 7.58 2.29 -3.29
CA THR A 35 9.00 2.08 -2.99
C THR A 35 9.26 2.30 -1.50
N CYS A 36 10.21 1.54 -0.95
CA CYS A 36 10.63 1.63 0.43
C CYS A 36 12.13 1.35 0.57
N ARG A 37 12.72 1.86 1.65
CA ARG A 37 14.08 1.47 2.06
C ARG A 37 13.97 0.22 2.92
N THR A 38 14.76 -0.79 2.61
CA THR A 38 14.92 -2.00 3.41
C THR A 38 16.39 -2.11 3.87
N PRO A 39 16.72 -2.94 4.87
CA PRO A 39 18.11 -3.21 5.23
C PRO A 39 18.97 -3.74 4.08
N ALA A 40 18.35 -4.43 3.11
CA ALA A 40 19.03 -4.95 1.92
C ALA A 40 19.15 -3.92 0.78
N GLY A 41 18.64 -2.69 0.97
CA GLY A 41 18.61 -1.63 -0.04
C GLY A 41 17.19 -1.22 -0.48
N PRO A 42 17.07 -0.41 -1.53
CA PRO A 42 15.78 0.00 -2.09
C PRO A 42 14.97 -1.19 -2.58
N GLY A 43 13.69 -1.23 -2.23
CA GLY A 43 12.77 -2.28 -2.65
C GLY A 43 11.39 -1.74 -2.96
N THR A 44 10.57 -2.60 -3.56
CA THR A 44 9.18 -2.31 -3.90
C THR A 44 8.29 -3.19 -3.02
N LEU A 45 7.40 -2.56 -2.26
CA LEU A 45 6.43 -3.19 -1.37
C LEU A 45 5.06 -3.21 -2.02
N ARG A 46 4.35 -4.35 -1.93
CA ARG A 46 2.94 -4.45 -2.30
C ARG A 46 2.10 -4.74 -1.07
N VAL A 47 1.27 -3.77 -0.68
CA VAL A 47 0.28 -3.98 0.39
C VAL A 47 -1.03 -4.44 -0.22
N ALA A 48 -1.58 -5.55 0.24
CA ALA A 48 -2.84 -6.10 -0.25
C ALA A 48 -3.70 -6.65 0.90
N LEU A 49 -5.02 -6.59 0.72
CA LEU A 49 -5.96 -7.32 1.56
C LEU A 49 -6.18 -8.72 0.97
N ARG A 50 -5.98 -9.75 1.79
CA ARG A 50 -6.19 -11.16 1.46
C ARG A 50 -6.90 -11.83 2.63
N ASP A 51 -8.07 -12.38 2.37
CA ASP A 51 -8.90 -13.09 3.38
C ASP A 51 -9.11 -12.27 4.66
N GLY A 52 -9.34 -10.96 4.51
CA GLY A 52 -9.52 -10.03 5.62
C GLY A 52 -8.23 -9.63 6.37
N ALA A 53 -7.05 -10.07 5.90
CA ALA A 53 -5.76 -9.74 6.48
C ALA A 53 -4.89 -8.88 5.54
N VAL A 54 -4.10 -7.99 6.12
CA VAL A 54 -3.11 -7.19 5.37
C VAL A 54 -1.85 -8.01 5.12
N ARG A 55 -1.37 -8.05 3.88
CA ARG A 55 -0.12 -8.67 3.44
C ARG A 55 0.78 -7.61 2.81
N GLY A 56 2.10 -7.75 2.98
CA GLY A 56 3.15 -6.86 2.50
C GLY A 56 4.29 -7.66 1.88
#